data_AF-A0A3S1DW10-F1
#
_entry.id   AF-A0A3S1DW10-F1
#
_cell.length_a   1.000
_cell.length_b   1.000
_cell.length_c   1.000
_cell.angle_alpha   90.00
_cell.angle_beta   90.00
_cell.angle_gamma   90.00
#
_symmetry.space_group_name_H-M   'P 1'
#
loop_
_entity.id
_entity.type
_entity.pdbx_description
1 polymer ?
#
loop_
_entity_poly.entity_id
_entity_poly.type
_entity_poly.pdbx_seq_one_letter_code
_entity_poly.pdbx_strand_id
1 'polypeptide(L)' 'VPARTDVEIEQPVRFAWDPDKVVLFDKASGISLRHAG' A
#
# COMPACT_ATOMS: atom_id res chain seq x y z
N VAL A 1 -7.36 -0.18 -8.07
CA VAL A 1 -7.66 -0.38 -9.51
C VAL A 1 -9.16 -0.51 -9.66
N PRO A 2 -9.83 0.32 -10.47
CA PRO A 2 -11.27 0.20 -10.69
C PRO A 2 -11.65 -1.16 -11.29
N ALA A 3 -12.83 -1.67 -10.96
CA ALA A 3 -13.34 -2.96 -11.45
C ALA A 3 -13.52 -3.06 -12.98
N ARG A 4 -13.37 -1.95 -13.71
CA ARG A 4 -13.47 -1.86 -15.18
C ARG A 4 -12.10 -1.80 -15.87
N THR A 5 -11.03 -2.05 -15.14
CA THR A 5 -9.70 -2.14 -15.73
C THR A 5 -9.50 -3.57 -16.16
N ASP A 6 -9.48 -3.83 -17.46
CA ASP A 6 -9.13 -5.14 -17.98
C ASP A 6 -7.65 -5.41 -17.74
N VAL A 7 -7.37 -6.51 -17.05
CA VAL A 7 -6.02 -7.01 -16.74
C VAL A 7 -5.96 -8.48 -17.04
N GLU A 8 -4.89 -8.89 -17.71
CA GLU A 8 -4.60 -10.29 -18.02
C GLU A 8 -3.75 -10.94 -16.92
N ILE A 9 -3.78 -12.27 -16.86
CA ILE A 9 -2.91 -13.05 -15.96
C ILE A 9 -1.45 -12.81 -16.37
N GLU A 10 -0.57 -12.61 -15.37
CA GLU A 10 0.84 -12.23 -15.54
C GLU A 10 1.09 -10.87 -16.23
N GLN A 11 0.07 -10.06 -16.50
CA GLN A 11 0.29 -8.71 -17.01
C GLN A 11 1.04 -7.87 -15.97
N PRO A 12 2.23 -7.32 -16.30
CA PRO A 12 2.95 -6.46 -15.37
C PRO A 12 2.18 -5.16 -15.19
N VAL A 13 1.87 -4.82 -13.93
CA VAL A 13 1.18 -3.59 -13.57
C VAL A 13 2.02 -2.76 -12.61
N ARG A 14 1.88 -1.43 -12.69
CA ARG A 14 2.48 -0.51 -11.74
C ARG A 14 1.42 -0.08 -10.73
N PHE A 15 1.69 -0.35 -9.45
CA PHE A 15 0.87 0.17 -8.37
C PHE A 15 1.32 1.60 -8.03
N ALA A 16 0.38 2.53 -8.07
CA ALA A 16 0.54 3.87 -7.50
C ALA A 16 -0.04 3.90 -6.09
N TRP A 17 0.44 4.81 -5.26
CA TRP A 17 -0.06 5.06 -3.92
C TRP A 17 -0.25 6.55 -3.67
N ASP A 18 -1.21 6.86 -2.80
CA ASP A 18 -1.49 8.21 -2.32
C ASP A 18 -0.57 8.50 -1.12
N PRO A 19 0.30 9.52 -1.19
CA PRO A 19 1.28 9.78 -0.15
C PRO A 19 0.66 10.15 1.20
N ASP A 20 -0.50 10.78 1.20
CA ASP A 20 -1.21 11.17 2.42
C ASP A 20 -1.84 9.95 3.12
N LYS A 21 -1.84 8.79 2.46
CA LYS A 21 -2.39 7.53 2.98
C LYS A 21 -1.32 6.48 3.29
N VAL A 22 -0.04 6.83 3.27
CA VAL A 22 1.04 5.92 3.68
C VAL A 22 1.09 5.82 5.20
N VAL A 23 1.25 4.59 5.70
CA VAL A 23 1.39 4.31 7.14
C VAL A 23 2.67 3.51 7.37
N LEU A 24 3.47 3.95 8.33
CA LEU A 24 4.71 3.28 8.74
C LEU A 24 4.49 2.51 10.04
N PHE A 25 5.13 1.36 10.15
CA PHE A 25 5.08 0.48 11.32
C PHE A 25 6.49 0.10 11.74
N ASP A 26 6.73 0.02 13.05
CA ASP A 26 7.94 -0.58 13.57
C ASP A 26 7.96 -2.08 13.24
N LYS A 27 9.11 -2.57 12.77
CA LYS A 27 9.26 -3.96 12.30
C LYS A 27 9.18 -4.97 13.44
N ALA A 28 9.73 -4.65 14.62
CA ALA A 28 9.85 -5.60 15.71
C ALA A 28 8.53 -5.78 16.46
N SER A 29 7.82 -4.67 16.70
CA SER A 29 6.59 -4.62 17.49
C SER A 29 5.32 -4.63 16.63
N GLY A 30 5.40 -4.26 15.35
CA GLY A 30 4.23 -4.04 14.50
C GLY A 30 3.40 -2.82 14.89
N ILE A 31 3.88 -1.98 15.82
CA ILE A 31 3.18 -0.78 16.26
C ILE A 31 3.31 0.29 15.19
N SER A 32 2.18 0.96 14.90
CA SER A 32 2.18 2.10 13.99
C SER A 32 3.06 3.22 14.54
N LEU A 33 3.99 3.72 13.73
CA LEU A 33 4.88 4.83 14.11
C LEU A 33 4.11 6.15 14.35
N ARG A 34 2.84 6.22 13.91
CA ARG A 34 1.95 7.33 14.24
C ARG A 34 1.53 7.34 15.72
N HIS A 35 1.56 6.18 16.37
CA HIS A 35 1.14 5.98 17.77
C HIS A 35 2.32 5.62 18.70
N ALA A 36 3.55 5.58 18.18
CA ALA A 36 4.76 5.42 18.96
C ALA A 36 5.13 6.78 19.60
N GLY A 37 4.33 7.19 20.59
CA GLY A 37 4.64 8.25 21.55
C GLY A 37 5.17 7.67 22.84
#